data_AF-A0AAV1Y8C3-F1
#
_entry.id   AF-A0AAV1Y8C3-F1
#
_cell.length_a   1.000
_cell.length_b   1.000
_cell.length_c   1.000
_cell.angle_alpha   90.00
_cell.angle_beta   90.00
_cell.angle_gamma   90.00
#
_symmetry.space_group_name_H-M   'P 1'
#
loop_
_entity.id
_entity.type
_entity.pdbx_description
1 polymer ?
#
loop_
_entity_poly.entity_id
_entity_poly.type
_entity_poly.pdbx_seq_one_letter_code
_entity_poly.pdbx_strand_id
1 'polypeptide(L)'
;MATHAGLIEATKWHLIVYGEIYIVLGNHDYKGNVEAQLSHVLQQRDKRWLCLRSYIDVDLALKQSRAKWKFVVGHHPIKSAGENGNTKELEKQLLPILEAS
;
A
#
# COMPACT_ATOMS: atom_id res chain seq x y z
N MET A 1 0.55 42.35 28.51
CA MET A 1 2.01 42.27 28.30
C MET A 1 2.39 40.80 28.31
N ALA A 2 3.02 40.31 27.22
CA ALA A 2 3.48 38.94 27.08
C ALA A 2 5.02 38.91 27.18
N THR A 3 5.58 37.91 27.86
CA THR A 3 6.95 37.37 27.66
C THR A 3 6.93 35.93 28.20
N HIS A 4 6.74 34.91 27.36
CA HIS A 4 7.77 34.09 26.69
C HIS A 4 8.81 33.42 27.62
N ALA A 5 8.68 32.09 27.79
CA ALA A 5 9.82 31.18 27.78
C ALA A 5 9.34 29.83 27.24
N GLY A 6 9.78 29.50 26.01
CA GLY A 6 9.36 28.33 25.27
C GLY A 6 10.00 27.05 25.82
N LEU A 7 9.20 25.99 25.91
CA LEU A 7 9.66 24.62 25.89
C LEU A 7 9.48 24.10 24.47
N ILE A 8 10.59 23.70 23.86
CA ILE A 8 10.66 23.05 22.56
C ILE A 8 10.01 21.67 22.73
N GLU A 9 8.76 21.51 22.32
CA GLU A 9 8.12 20.21 22.19
C GLU A 9 8.51 19.60 20.83
N ALA A 10 8.96 18.36 20.87
CA ALA A 10 9.39 17.60 19.70
C ALA A 10 8.31 17.61 18.61
N THR A 11 8.64 18.15 17.43
CA THR A 11 7.80 18.04 16.23
C THR A 11 7.64 16.58 15.86
N LYS A 12 6.54 15.98 16.32
CA LYS A 12 6.05 14.68 15.86
C LYS A 12 5.49 14.92 14.45
N TRP A 13 6.31 14.65 13.44
CA TRP A 13 5.89 14.64 12.04
C TRP A 13 4.82 13.54 11.86
N HIS A 14 3.55 13.89 11.99
CA HIS A 14 2.47 13.03 11.54
C HIS A 14 2.41 13.17 10.02
N LEU A 15 2.92 12.16 9.31
CA LEU A 15 2.68 12.04 7.88
C LEU A 15 1.18 11.76 7.70
N ILE A 16 0.38 12.80 7.46
CA ILE A 16 -1.03 12.65 7.13
C ILE A 16 -1.10 12.30 5.65
N VAL A 17 -1.28 11.01 5.35
CA VAL A 17 -1.51 10.51 3.99
C VAL A 17 -2.98 10.76 3.63
N TYR A 18 -3.26 11.66 2.68
CA TYR A 18 -4.60 11.95 2.16
C TYR A 18 -5.02 11.02 0.99
N GLY A 19 -4.48 9.80 0.95
CA GLY A 19 -4.66 8.85 -0.16
C GLY A 19 -5.14 7.48 0.34
N GLU A 20 -5.65 6.68 -0.60
CA GLU A 20 -6.00 5.29 -0.33
C GLU A 20 -4.76 4.40 -0.53
N ILE A 21 -4.55 3.47 0.40
CA ILE A 21 -3.44 2.52 0.37
C ILE A 21 -4.02 1.13 0.14
N TYR A 22 -3.60 0.49 -0.94
CA TYR A 22 -3.92 -0.88 -1.29
C TYR A 22 -2.68 -1.74 -1.10
N ILE A 23 -2.79 -2.75 -0.24
CA ILE A 23 -1.71 -3.71 0.02
C ILE A 23 -1.96 -4.93 -0.87
N VAL A 24 -0.94 -5.32 -1.62
CA VAL A 24 -0.97 -6.44 -2.57
C VAL A 24 0.06 -7.47 -2.15
N LEU A 25 -0.39 -8.71 -1.98
CA LEU A 25 0.49 -9.80 -1.60
C LEU A 25 1.42 -10.19 -2.75
N GLY A 26 2.67 -10.54 -2.40
CA GLY A 26 3.64 -11.12 -3.32
C GLY A 26 3.40 -12.62 -3.54
N ASN A 27 3.99 -13.16 -4.60
CA ASN A 27 3.83 -14.57 -5.00
C ASN A 27 4.36 -15.60 -3.97
N HIS A 28 5.24 -15.20 -3.05
CA HIS A 28 5.71 -16.06 -1.96
C HIS A 28 4.80 -16.02 -0.72
N ASP A 29 3.98 -14.98 -0.56
CA ASP A 29 3.03 -14.90 0.55
C ASP A 29 2.02 -16.05 0.49
N TYR A 30 1.61 -16.48 -0.71
CA TYR A 30 0.73 -17.65 -0.91
C TYR A 30 1.27 -18.97 -0.36
N LYS A 31 2.59 -19.09 -0.14
CA LYS A 31 3.23 -20.31 0.38
C LYS A 31 3.44 -20.29 1.89
N GLY A 32 3.15 -19.17 2.55
CA GLY A 32 3.26 -18.99 4.01
C GLY A 32 1.89 -18.91 4.70
N ASN A 33 1.86 -18.41 5.93
CA ASN A 33 0.61 -18.16 6.65
C ASN A 33 -0.04 -16.85 6.19
N VAL A 34 -0.67 -16.90 5.02
CA VAL A 34 -1.47 -15.82 4.41
C VAL A 34 -2.53 -15.25 5.36
N GLU A 35 -2.98 -16.01 6.36
CA GLU A 35 -3.95 -15.56 7.36
C GLU A 35 -3.46 -14.34 8.15
N ALA A 36 -2.15 -14.21 8.39
CA ALA A 36 -1.62 -13.05 9.11
C ALA A 36 -1.83 -11.72 8.37
N GLN A 37 -1.84 -11.74 7.04
CA GLN A 37 -2.05 -10.55 6.20
C GLN A 37 -3.53 -10.36 5.82
N LEU A 38 -4.28 -11.46 5.74
CA LEU A 38 -5.67 -11.50 5.32
C LEU A 38 -6.67 -11.48 6.47
N SER A 39 -6.20 -11.67 7.71
CA SER A 39 -7.05 -11.70 8.89
C SER A 39 -7.86 -10.42 8.96
N HIS A 40 -9.17 -10.60 9.12
CA HIS A 40 -10.10 -9.50 9.28
C HIS A 40 -9.82 -8.67 10.54
N VAL A 41 -8.96 -9.13 11.46
CA VAL A 41 -8.60 -8.39 12.68
C VAL A 41 -8.06 -6.99 12.36
N LEU A 42 -7.22 -6.84 11.34
CA LEU A 42 -6.69 -5.52 10.97
C LEU A 42 -7.74 -4.64 10.31
N GLN A 43 -8.60 -5.21 9.45
CA GLN A 43 -9.72 -4.50 8.84
C GLN A 43 -10.76 -4.04 9.87
N GLN A 44 -11.05 -4.89 10.87
CA GLN A 44 -11.95 -4.58 11.99
C GLN A 44 -11.40 -3.45 12.85
N ARG A 45 -10.07 -3.34 12.95
CA ARG A 45 -9.40 -2.27 13.71
C ARG A 45 -9.31 -0.97 12.92
N ASP A 46 -9.10 -1.03 11.62
CA ASP A 46 -9.05 0.15 10.73
C ASP A 46 -9.62 -0.19 9.34
N LYS A 47 -10.75 0.43 8.99
CA LYS A 47 -11.40 0.27 7.68
C LYS A 47 -10.56 0.73 6.49
N ARG A 48 -9.49 1.50 6.72
CA ARG A 48 -8.54 1.92 5.68
C ARG A 48 -7.54 0.81 5.34
N TRP A 49 -7.47 -0.25 6.14
CA TRP A 49 -6.62 -1.39 5.86
C TRP A 49 -7.23 -2.24 4.73
N LEU A 50 -6.76 -2.03 3.50
CA LEU A 50 -7.20 -2.79 2.33
C LEU A 50 -6.07 -3.72 1.86
N CYS A 51 -6.15 -4.99 2.26
CA CYS A 51 -5.26 -6.06 1.76
C CYS A 51 -6.03 -6.90 0.73
N LEU A 52 -5.59 -6.86 -0.52
CA LEU A 52 -6.25 -7.50 -1.64
C LEU A 52 -5.48 -8.76 -2.06
N ARG A 53 -6.24 -9.84 -2.34
CA ARG A 53 -5.68 -11.18 -2.59
C ARG A 53 -5.25 -11.43 -4.03
N SER A 54 -5.82 -10.67 -4.97
CA SER A 54 -5.64 -10.89 -6.40
C SER A 54 -5.49 -9.56 -7.15
N TYR A 55 -4.84 -9.61 -8.32
CA TYR A 55 -4.73 -8.44 -9.19
C TYR A 55 -6.09 -7.97 -9.73
N ILE A 56 -7.08 -8.87 -9.83
CA ILE A 56 -8.45 -8.51 -10.23
C ILE A 56 -9.09 -7.60 -9.18
N ASP A 57 -8.93 -7.93 -7.90
CA ASP A 57 -9.46 -7.11 -6.82
C ASP A 57 -8.79 -5.73 -6.78
N VAL A 58 -7.49 -5.68 -7.07
CA VAL A 58 -6.72 -4.42 -7.16
C VAL A 58 -7.25 -3.55 -8.30
N ASP A 59 -7.43 -4.10 -9.50
CA ASP A 59 -7.98 -3.38 -10.65
C ASP A 59 -9.37 -2.80 -10.35
N LEU A 60 -10.26 -3.62 -9.77
CA LEU A 60 -11.61 -3.18 -9.41
C LEU A 60 -11.57 -2.05 -8.38
N ALA A 61 -10.74 -2.18 -7.35
CA ALA A 61 -10.62 -1.18 -6.29
C ALA A 61 -10.06 0.15 -6.80
N LEU A 62 -9.04 0.10 -7.67
CA LEU A 62 -8.46 1.30 -8.27
C LEU A 62 -9.45 2.02 -9.20
N LYS A 63 -10.21 1.27 -10.03
CA LYS A 63 -11.24 1.83 -10.91
C LYS A 63 -12.40 2.48 -10.16
N GLN A 64 -12.77 1.94 -9.00
CA GLN A 64 -13.86 2.49 -8.18
C GLN A 64 -13.42 3.70 -7.36
N SER A 65 -12.12 3.79 -7.05
CA SER A 65 -11.56 4.86 -6.23
C SER A 65 -11.55 6.20 -6.94
N ARG A 66 -12.07 7.23 -6.25
CA ARG A 66 -12.00 8.63 -6.64
C ARG A 66 -10.87 9.39 -5.93
N ALA A 67 -10.02 8.69 -5.18
CA ALA A 67 -8.94 9.32 -4.45
C ALA A 67 -7.93 9.92 -5.43
N LYS A 68 -7.47 11.14 -5.12
CA LYS A 68 -6.45 11.83 -5.92
C LYS A 68 -5.11 11.10 -5.92
N TRP A 69 -4.78 10.49 -4.78
CA TRP A 69 -3.57 9.69 -4.60
C TRP A 69 -3.97 8.27 -4.20
N LYS A 70 -3.50 7.30 -4.98
CA LYS A 70 -3.67 5.86 -4.74
C LYS A 70 -2.29 5.25 -4.63
N PHE A 71 -2.02 4.52 -3.55
CA PHE A 71 -0.74 3.85 -3.34
C PHE A 71 -0.98 2.34 -3.37
N VAL A 72 -0.23 1.63 -4.19
CA VAL A 72 -0.25 0.17 -4.24
C VAL A 72 1.08 -0.35 -3.69
N VAL A 73 1.03 -1.07 -2.58
CA VAL A 73 2.21 -1.54 -1.85
C VAL A 73 2.29 -3.05 -1.96
N GLY A 74 3.36 -3.56 -2.58
CA GLY A 74 3.62 -4.99 -2.72
C GLY A 74 4.97 -5.42 -2.16
N HIS A 75 5.11 -6.71 -1.85
CA HIS A 75 6.35 -7.27 -1.28
C HIS A 75 7.53 -7.29 -2.26
N HIS A 76 7.26 -7.54 -3.55
CA HIS A 76 8.28 -7.58 -4.60
C HIS A 76 8.17 -6.37 -5.55
N PRO A 77 9.29 -5.85 -6.06
CA PRO A 77 9.28 -4.74 -7.01
C PRO A 77 8.80 -5.18 -8.40
N ILE A 78 8.01 -4.32 -9.05
CA ILE A 78 7.61 -4.49 -10.45
C ILE A 78 8.83 -4.25 -11.36
N LYS A 79 9.46 -3.08 -11.20
CA LYS A 79 10.71 -2.70 -11.86
C LYS A 79 11.81 -2.48 -10.83
N SER A 80 13.01 -2.97 -11.09
CA SER A 80 14.18 -2.87 -10.21
C SER A 80 15.44 -2.61 -11.01
N ALA A 81 16.30 -1.73 -10.49
CA ALA A 81 17.65 -1.51 -11.01
C ALA A 81 18.71 -2.41 -10.34
N GLY A 82 18.31 -3.31 -9.43
CA GLY A 82 19.20 -4.25 -8.76
C GLY A 82 19.49 -5.50 -9.59
N GLU A 83 20.46 -6.30 -9.16
CA GLU A 83 20.94 -7.50 -9.86
C GLU A 83 19.85 -8.54 -10.14
N ASN A 84 18.86 -8.62 -9.25
CA ASN A 84 17.72 -9.54 -9.39
C ASN A 84 16.73 -9.14 -10.52
N GLY A 85 16.86 -7.94 -11.08
CA GLY A 85 16.04 -7.46 -12.20
C GLY A 85 14.55 -7.31 -11.89
N ASN A 86 13.75 -7.17 -12.94
CA ASN A 86 12.30 -6.97 -12.85
C ASN A 86 11.56 -8.28 -12.58
N THR A 87 10.45 -8.19 -11.85
CA THR A 87 9.57 -9.34 -11.65
C THR A 87 8.64 -9.48 -12.86
N LYS A 88 9.02 -10.33 -13.82
CA LYS A 88 8.29 -10.52 -15.10
C LYS A 88 6.78 -10.77 -14.94
N GLU A 89 6.40 -11.51 -13.91
CA GLU A 89 4.99 -11.78 -13.63
C GLU A 89 4.23 -10.50 -13.25
N LEU A 90 4.81 -9.67 -12.39
CA LEU A 90 4.23 -8.38 -11.99
C LEU A 90 4.21 -7.38 -13.16
N GLU A 91 5.23 -7.37 -14.01
CA GLU A 91 5.22 -6.57 -15.23
C GLU A 91 4.10 -6.97 -16.18
N LYS A 92 3.79 -8.27 -16.28
CA LYS A 92 2.75 -8.77 -17.17
C LYS A 92 1.34 -8.57 -16.61
N GLN A 93 1.17 -8.72 -15.29
CA GLN A 93 -0.16 -8.80 -14.67
C GLN A 93 -0.56 -7.51 -13.93
N LEU A 94 0.35 -6.92 -13.16
CA LEU A 94 0.05 -5.77 -12.30
C LEU A 94 0.35 -4.43 -12.97
N LEU A 95 1.46 -4.31 -13.71
CA LEU A 95 1.84 -3.06 -14.36
C LEU A 95 0.74 -2.48 -15.28
N PRO A 96 0.07 -3.27 -16.16
CA PRO A 96 -0.98 -2.73 -17.03
C PRO A 96 -2.19 -2.17 -16.26
N ILE A 97 -2.47 -2.72 -15.07
CA ILE A 97 -3.54 -2.23 -14.20
C ILE A 97 -3.17 -0.84 -13.67
N LEU A 98 -1.94 -0.70 -13.15
CA LEU A 98 -1.47 0.56 -12.57
C LEU A 98 -1.38 1.68 -13.61
N GLU A 99 -1.01 1.37 -14.84
CA GLU A 99 -0.90 2.34 -15.94
C GLU A 99 -2.27 2.80 -16.46
N ALA A 100 -3.34 2.04 -16.22
CA ALA A 100 -4.71 2.37 -16.64
C ALA A 100 -5.57 3.07 -15.56
N SER A 101 -5.04 3.26 -14.34
CA SER A 101 -5.79 3.64 -13.13
C SER A 101 -5.74 5.12 -12.72
#